data_AF-A0A3S4YJ88-F1
#
_entry.id   AF-A0A3S4YJ88-F1
#
_cell.length_a   1.000
_cell.length_b   1.000
_cell.length_c   1.000
_cell.angle_alpha   90.00
_cell.angle_beta   90.00
_cell.angle_gamma   90.00
#
_symmetry.space_group_name_H-M   'P 1'
#
loop_
_entity.id
_entity.type
_entity.pdbx_description
1 polymer ?
#
loop_
_entity_poly.entity_id
_entity_poly.type
_entity_poly.pdbx_seq_one_letter_code
_entity_poly.pdbx_strand_id
1 'polypeptide(L)'
;MKSLSGITHNIPSQSIHYEEPDIILAHGDSFRLLENIIPGSVNMIFADPPYFLSGGGTTNSGGKRVSVNKGNWDTKLSVLKKLEFNRQWISKCYQALNDDGTIWVSGTLHNIYSVGVALEEENFKILNNITWQKTNPPPNLACRTFTHSTETILWAKKNLPKTHHYFNYKLMKEINNNRQMKDVWEGSLTKPREKSYGKHPTQKPEYLLERIILSCTRPGDLILDPYLGSGTTGKVAKELGRKFIGIELEPEYLCIAQKRIAEVSQTLF
;
A
#
# COMPACT_ATOMS: atom_id res chain seq x y z
N MET A 1 12.30 -5.55 27.44
CA MET A 1 12.70 -6.49 26.37
C MET A 1 13.59 -5.73 25.41
N LYS A 2 14.74 -6.29 25.00
CA LYS A 2 15.46 -5.74 23.84
C LYS A 2 14.60 -6.07 22.60
N SER A 3 14.40 -5.11 21.71
CA SER A 3 13.68 -5.33 20.44
C SER A 3 14.29 -6.54 19.72
N LEU A 4 13.42 -7.43 19.24
CA LEU A 4 13.83 -8.57 18.42
C LEU A 4 14.19 -8.11 17.00
N SER A 5 13.71 -6.93 16.60
CA SER A 5 13.94 -6.36 15.28
C SER A 5 15.32 -5.68 15.12
N GLY A 6 15.94 -5.89 13.96
CA GLY A 6 17.02 -5.08 13.40
C GLY A 6 16.50 -3.82 12.68
N ILE A 7 15.26 -3.42 12.94
CA ILE A 7 14.65 -2.17 12.49
C ILE A 7 14.67 -1.21 13.67
N THR A 8 15.34 -0.07 13.53
CA THR A 8 15.27 0.98 14.55
C THR A 8 13.93 1.72 14.41
N HIS A 9 13.12 1.76 15.47
CA HIS A 9 11.84 2.46 15.50
C HIS A 9 11.56 3.04 16.91
N ASN A 10 10.66 4.02 17.00
CA ASN A 10 10.16 4.55 18.27
C ASN A 10 8.71 4.11 18.58
N ILE A 11 8.16 3.15 17.81
CA ILE A 11 6.80 2.61 18.03
C ILE A 11 6.67 2.09 19.48
N PRO A 12 5.64 2.54 20.24
CA PRO A 12 5.42 2.08 21.61
C PRO A 12 5.20 0.57 21.69
N SER A 13 5.78 -0.10 22.69
CA SER A 13 5.70 -1.56 22.83
C SER A 13 4.27 -2.09 22.91
N GLN A 14 3.33 -1.34 23.52
CA GLN A 14 1.92 -1.71 23.59
C GLN A 14 1.20 -1.67 22.23
N SER A 15 1.77 -0.98 21.25
CA SER A 15 1.26 -0.93 19.88
C SER A 15 1.87 -2.01 18.99
N ILE A 16 2.90 -2.74 19.44
CA ILE A 16 3.49 -3.83 18.66
C ILE A 16 2.60 -5.06 18.79
N HIS A 17 2.03 -5.51 17.68
CA HIS A 17 1.21 -6.72 17.61
C HIS A 17 2.05 -7.94 17.24
N TYR A 18 3.01 -7.76 16.33
CA TYR A 18 3.89 -8.82 15.84
C TYR A 18 5.28 -8.26 15.54
N GLU A 19 6.32 -9.01 15.91
CA GLU A 19 7.72 -8.61 15.69
C GLU A 19 8.56 -9.84 15.33
N GLU A 20 9.32 -9.73 14.24
CA GLU A 20 10.42 -10.60 13.82
C GLU A 20 11.66 -9.72 13.58
N PRO A 21 12.87 -10.30 13.38
CA PRO A 21 14.09 -9.52 13.11
C PRO A 21 13.93 -8.41 12.05
N ASP A 22 13.21 -8.64 10.96
CA ASP A 22 13.07 -7.66 9.88
C ASP A 22 11.63 -7.22 9.63
N ILE A 23 10.70 -7.53 10.55
CA ILE A 23 9.28 -7.23 10.38
C ILE A 23 8.66 -6.71 11.68
N ILE A 24 7.92 -5.61 11.58
CA ILE A 24 7.07 -5.09 12.67
C ILE A 24 5.66 -4.88 12.15
N LEU A 25 4.67 -5.42 12.85
CA LEU A 25 3.27 -5.08 12.65
C LEU A 25 2.77 -4.34 13.89
N ALA A 26 2.28 -3.12 13.68
CA ALA A 26 1.78 -2.24 14.73
C ALA A 26 0.27 -2.09 14.65
N HIS A 27 -0.39 -2.23 15.80
CA HIS A 27 -1.81 -1.98 16.00
C HIS A 27 -2.04 -0.55 16.46
N GLY A 28 -2.79 0.22 15.68
CA GLY A 28 -3.25 1.55 16.08
C GLY A 28 -3.53 2.50 14.93
N ASP A 29 -3.87 3.73 15.30
CA ASP A 29 -4.13 4.81 14.35
C ASP A 29 -2.84 5.22 13.60
N SER A 30 -2.92 5.27 12.27
CA SER A 30 -1.76 5.55 11.43
C SER A 30 -1.24 6.98 11.60
N PHE A 31 -2.09 7.97 11.87
CA PHE A 31 -1.62 9.33 12.12
C PHE A 31 -0.74 9.41 13.37
N ARG A 32 -1.09 8.69 14.44
CA ARG A 32 -0.30 8.63 15.66
C ARG A 32 0.96 7.79 15.49
N LEU A 33 0.84 6.60 14.91
CA LEU A 33 1.97 5.67 14.82
C LEU A 33 3.04 6.12 13.82
N LEU A 34 2.66 6.85 12.77
CA LEU A 34 3.63 7.46 11.84
C LEU A 34 4.57 8.47 12.52
N GLU A 35 4.14 9.17 13.58
CA GLU A 35 5.01 10.08 14.36
C GLU A 35 6.14 9.34 15.10
N ASN A 36 6.00 8.03 15.27
CA ASN A 36 6.96 7.18 15.95
C ASN A 36 7.91 6.45 14.99
N ILE A 37 7.78 6.70 13.68
CA ILE A 37 8.74 6.24 12.69
C ILE A 37 9.91 7.22 12.66
N ILE A 38 11.13 6.67 12.64
CA ILE A 38 12.34 7.51 12.62
C ILE A 38 12.35 8.32 11.32
N PRO A 39 12.46 9.65 11.37
CA PRO A 39 12.50 10.47 10.16
C PRO A 39 13.64 10.06 9.23
N GLY A 40 13.38 10.00 7.93
CA GLY A 40 14.37 9.63 6.93
C GLY A 40 14.86 8.18 6.98
N SER A 41 14.15 7.28 7.65
CA SER A 41 14.56 5.87 7.79
C SER A 41 13.98 4.93 6.72
N VAL A 42 12.89 5.33 6.06
CA VAL A 42 12.14 4.47 5.14
C VAL A 42 12.57 4.67 3.69
N ASN A 43 12.79 3.58 2.94
CA ASN A 43 13.15 3.61 1.53
C ASN A 43 11.93 3.67 0.60
N MET A 44 10.87 2.98 0.97
CA MET A 44 9.65 2.91 0.17
C MET A 44 8.41 2.91 1.06
N ILE A 45 7.40 3.68 0.68
CA ILE A 45 6.07 3.61 1.28
C ILE A 45 5.09 3.05 0.24
N PHE A 46 4.28 2.07 0.63
CA PHE A 46 3.08 1.70 -0.12
C PHE A 46 1.85 2.05 0.71
N ALA A 47 0.85 2.70 0.13
CA ALA A 47 -0.39 3.05 0.81
C ALA A 47 -1.60 2.71 -0.06
N ASP A 48 -2.57 1.99 0.51
CA ASP A 48 -3.92 1.82 -0.05
C ASP A 48 -4.93 2.45 0.92
N PRO A 49 -5.01 3.81 0.97
CA PRO A 49 -5.80 4.51 1.97
C PRO A 49 -7.32 4.30 1.78
N PRO A 50 -8.13 4.59 2.80
CA PRO A 50 -9.58 4.63 2.70
C PRO A 50 -10.14 5.40 1.49
N TYR A 51 -11.26 4.94 0.92
CA TYR A 51 -11.87 5.55 -0.27
C TYR A 51 -13.10 6.42 0.02
N PHE A 52 -13.58 6.42 1.27
CA PHE A 52 -14.74 7.16 1.78
C PHE A 52 -16.04 6.87 1.00
N LEU A 53 -16.30 5.60 0.68
CA LEU A 53 -17.43 5.14 -0.15
C LEU A 53 -18.71 4.83 0.64
N SER A 54 -18.66 4.83 1.97
CA SER A 54 -19.79 4.49 2.83
C SER A 54 -20.81 5.62 2.84
N GLY A 55 -21.76 5.50 1.91
CA GLY A 55 -22.89 6.40 1.72
C GLY A 55 -24.17 5.68 1.29
N GLY A 56 -24.31 4.38 1.61
CA GLY A 56 -25.54 3.60 1.37
C GLY A 56 -25.67 2.96 -0.03
N GLY A 57 -24.56 2.79 -0.77
CA GLY A 57 -24.57 2.16 -2.10
C GLY A 57 -24.49 0.62 -2.09
N THR A 58 -24.59 0.01 -3.27
CA THR A 58 -24.40 -1.44 -3.46
C THR A 58 -23.41 -1.71 -4.61
N THR A 59 -22.45 -2.60 -4.41
CA THR A 59 -21.50 -3.10 -5.42
C THR A 59 -21.77 -4.56 -5.77
N ASN A 60 -21.04 -5.10 -6.74
CA ASN A 60 -21.10 -6.51 -7.15
C ASN A 60 -19.88 -7.27 -6.62
N SER A 61 -20.11 -8.37 -5.91
CA SER A 61 -19.08 -9.33 -5.53
C SER A 61 -19.54 -10.74 -5.89
N GLY A 62 -18.82 -11.41 -6.79
CA GLY A 62 -19.15 -12.77 -7.25
C GLY A 62 -20.52 -12.90 -7.93
N GLY A 63 -20.98 -11.87 -8.62
CA GLY A 63 -22.30 -11.83 -9.28
C GLY A 63 -23.45 -11.46 -8.35
N LYS A 64 -23.19 -11.18 -7.07
CA LYS A 64 -24.20 -10.82 -6.07
C LYS A 64 -24.10 -9.35 -5.69
N ARG A 65 -25.26 -8.72 -5.49
CA ARG A 65 -25.37 -7.35 -4.97
C ARG A 65 -24.98 -7.35 -3.48
N VAL A 66 -23.93 -6.62 -3.13
CA VAL A 66 -23.41 -6.47 -1.78
C VAL A 66 -23.34 -4.98 -1.41
N SER A 67 -23.46 -4.64 -0.12
CA SER A 67 -23.34 -3.24 0.33
C SER A 67 -21.93 -2.69 0.05
N VAL A 68 -21.82 -1.40 -0.27
CA VAL A 68 -20.52 -0.68 -0.37
C VAL A 68 -19.95 -0.29 0.99
N ASN A 69 -20.64 -0.60 2.09
CA ASN A 69 -20.17 -0.29 3.43
C ASN A 69 -18.98 -1.20 3.77
N LYS A 70 -17.76 -0.68 3.60
CA LYS A 70 -16.50 -1.44 3.76
C LYS A 70 -15.94 -1.37 5.19
N GLY A 71 -16.51 -0.53 6.05
CA GLY A 71 -16.15 -0.36 7.46
C GLY A 71 -16.52 1.03 7.98
N ASN A 72 -16.52 1.22 9.30
CA ASN A 72 -16.80 2.52 9.93
C ASN A 72 -15.78 3.61 9.55
N TRP A 73 -14.58 3.20 9.11
CA TRP A 73 -13.50 4.08 8.64
C TRP A 73 -13.77 4.71 7.26
N ASP A 74 -14.82 4.31 6.55
CA ASP A 74 -15.08 4.66 5.15
C ASP A 74 -16.23 5.67 4.95
N THR A 75 -16.56 6.49 5.97
CA THR A 75 -17.67 7.47 5.92
C THR A 75 -17.47 8.58 4.88
N LYS A 76 -18.53 8.97 4.17
CA LYS A 76 -18.48 10.04 3.14
C LYS A 76 -18.02 11.39 3.71
N LEU A 77 -16.91 11.91 3.20
CA LEU A 77 -16.37 13.23 3.53
C LEU A 77 -16.66 14.26 2.42
N SER A 78 -16.66 15.54 2.78
CA SER A 78 -16.59 16.62 1.78
C SER A 78 -15.24 16.59 1.05
N VAL A 79 -15.15 17.20 -0.13
CA VAL A 79 -13.90 17.23 -0.91
C VAL A 79 -12.74 17.82 -0.10
N LEU A 80 -12.99 18.93 0.61
CA LEU A 80 -11.96 19.58 1.43
C LEU A 80 -11.53 18.73 2.62
N LYS A 81 -12.47 18.08 3.33
CA LYS A 81 -12.13 17.18 4.45
C LYS A 81 -11.35 15.95 3.97
N LYS A 82 -11.65 15.44 2.78
CA LYS A 82 -10.90 14.34 2.15
C LYS A 82 -9.48 14.76 1.81
N LEU A 83 -9.31 15.95 1.24
CA LEU A 83 -8.00 16.52 0.95
C LEU A 83 -7.19 16.73 2.24
N GLU A 84 -7.80 17.31 3.27
CA GLU A 84 -7.17 17.52 4.57
C GLU A 84 -6.73 16.19 5.21
N PHE A 85 -7.59 15.18 5.22
CA PHE A 85 -7.23 13.84 5.65
C PHE A 85 -6.02 13.31 4.88
N ASN A 86 -6.05 13.41 3.55
CA ASN A 86 -4.98 12.90 2.70
C ASN A 86 -3.65 13.62 2.95
N ARG A 87 -3.68 14.95 3.08
CA ARG A 87 -2.49 15.75 3.39
C ARG A 87 -1.87 15.36 4.72
N GLN A 88 -2.67 15.14 5.76
CA GLN A 88 -2.15 14.82 7.10
C GLN A 88 -1.30 13.54 7.12
N TRP A 89 -1.76 12.44 6.52
CA TRP A 89 -0.99 11.19 6.54
C TRP A 89 0.17 11.22 5.54
N ILE A 90 0.01 11.90 4.39
CA ILE A 90 1.08 12.09 3.40
C ILE A 90 2.21 12.92 4.00
N SER A 91 1.91 13.98 4.74
CA SER A 91 2.91 14.82 5.42
C SER A 91 3.76 14.00 6.39
N LYS A 92 3.13 13.09 7.15
CA LYS A 92 3.84 12.17 8.05
C LYS A 92 4.69 11.14 7.29
N CYS A 93 4.16 10.62 6.18
CA CYS A 93 4.93 9.77 5.26
C CYS A 93 6.15 10.49 4.68
N TYR A 94 6.02 11.78 4.35
CA TYR A 94 7.13 12.61 3.89
C TYR A 94 8.27 12.67 4.92
N GLN A 95 7.94 12.79 6.21
CA GLN A 95 8.95 12.79 7.27
C GLN A 95 9.62 11.42 7.44
N ALA A 96 8.85 10.32 7.40
CA ALA A 96 9.37 8.96 7.54
C ALA A 96 10.30 8.55 6.39
N LEU A 97 9.99 8.98 5.17
CA LEU A 97 10.72 8.63 3.96
C LEU A 97 12.11 9.30 3.93
N ASN A 98 13.13 8.57 3.49
CA ASN A 98 14.43 9.17 3.20
C ASN A 98 14.39 10.03 1.92
N ASP A 99 15.43 10.81 1.67
CA ASP A 99 15.40 11.82 0.60
C ASP A 99 15.39 11.24 -0.82
N ASP A 100 15.91 10.02 -0.99
CA ASP A 100 15.89 9.26 -2.24
C ASP A 100 14.71 8.28 -2.31
N GLY A 101 13.90 8.19 -1.27
CA GLY A 101 12.82 7.24 -1.15
C GLY A 101 11.64 7.59 -2.05
N THR A 102 10.76 6.61 -2.25
CA THR A 102 9.54 6.80 -3.04
C THR A 102 8.28 6.33 -2.33
N ILE A 103 7.15 6.94 -2.67
CA ILE A 103 5.83 6.57 -2.20
C ILE A 103 4.98 6.08 -3.37
N TRP A 104 4.23 5.02 -3.12
CA TRP A 104 3.24 4.43 -4.02
C TRP A 104 1.88 4.51 -3.35
N VAL A 105 0.91 5.15 -4.01
CA VAL A 105 -0.45 5.27 -3.46
C VAL A 105 -1.46 4.69 -4.43
N SER A 106 -2.16 3.64 -4.02
CA SER A 106 -3.23 3.02 -4.79
C SER A 106 -4.57 3.68 -4.52
N GLY A 107 -5.42 3.76 -5.53
CA GLY A 107 -6.77 4.25 -5.36
C GLY A 107 -7.65 4.08 -6.59
N THR A 108 -8.92 4.39 -6.39
CA THR A 108 -9.91 4.53 -7.46
C THR A 108 -10.20 6.00 -7.72
N LEU A 109 -10.97 6.30 -8.77
CA LEU A 109 -11.45 7.65 -9.10
C LEU A 109 -12.08 8.42 -7.91
N HIS A 110 -12.56 7.70 -6.88
CA HIS A 110 -13.23 8.29 -5.72
C HIS A 110 -12.27 9.02 -4.76
N ASN A 111 -11.00 8.62 -4.74
CA ASN A 111 -9.99 9.19 -3.84
C ASN A 111 -8.71 9.66 -4.56
N ILE A 112 -8.32 9.01 -5.68
CA ILE A 112 -6.98 9.19 -6.24
C ILE A 112 -6.68 10.62 -6.70
N TYR A 113 -7.69 11.37 -7.17
CA TYR A 113 -7.50 12.78 -7.53
C TYR A 113 -7.17 13.66 -6.30
N SER A 114 -7.82 13.39 -5.16
CA SER A 114 -7.52 14.09 -3.91
C SER A 114 -6.14 13.72 -3.38
N VAL A 115 -5.72 12.46 -3.55
CA VAL A 115 -4.37 12.00 -3.20
C VAL A 115 -3.33 12.70 -4.08
N GLY A 116 -3.56 12.81 -5.39
CA GLY A 116 -2.63 13.49 -6.30
C GLY A 116 -2.38 14.95 -5.89
N VAL A 117 -3.45 15.70 -5.58
CA VAL A 117 -3.34 17.07 -5.07
C VAL A 117 -2.60 17.10 -3.71
N ALA A 118 -2.94 16.18 -2.81
CA ALA A 118 -2.28 16.12 -1.49
C ALA A 118 -0.78 15.80 -1.59
N LEU A 119 -0.35 14.96 -2.55
CA LEU A 119 1.06 14.69 -2.79
C LEU A 119 1.81 15.97 -3.19
N GLU A 120 1.26 16.74 -4.14
CA GLU A 120 1.90 18.00 -4.57
C GLU A 120 1.94 19.05 -3.46
N GLU A 121 0.83 19.20 -2.71
CA GLU A 121 0.74 20.12 -1.56
C GLU A 121 1.74 19.78 -0.44
N GLU A 122 2.08 18.50 -0.27
CA GLU A 122 3.07 18.02 0.71
C GLU A 122 4.46 17.83 0.08
N ASN A 123 4.76 18.58 -0.98
CA ASN A 123 6.07 18.67 -1.64
C ASN A 123 6.59 17.33 -2.23
N PHE A 124 5.70 16.46 -2.70
CA PHE A 124 6.08 15.36 -3.58
C PHE A 124 6.04 15.77 -5.05
N LYS A 125 6.88 15.13 -5.85
CA LYS A 125 6.82 15.14 -7.32
C LYS A 125 6.32 13.78 -7.80
N ILE A 126 5.17 13.78 -8.49
CA ILE A 126 4.64 12.57 -9.13
C ILE A 126 5.55 12.20 -10.32
N LEU A 127 6.00 10.95 -10.35
CA LEU A 127 6.86 10.38 -11.38
C LEU A 127 6.04 9.71 -12.48
N ASN A 128 5.10 8.85 -12.08
CA ASN A 128 4.21 8.16 -13.00
C ASN A 128 2.83 7.94 -12.39
N ASN A 129 1.85 7.86 -13.27
CA ASN A 129 0.55 7.29 -13.00
C ASN A 129 0.48 5.89 -13.60
N ILE A 130 0.44 4.86 -12.77
CA ILE A 130 0.28 3.48 -13.21
C ILE A 130 -1.20 3.12 -13.26
N THR A 131 -1.65 2.62 -14.42
CA THR A 131 -2.99 2.05 -14.60
C THR A 131 -2.92 0.55 -14.43
N TRP A 132 -3.45 0.03 -13.32
CA TRP A 132 -3.66 -1.40 -13.16
C TRP A 132 -4.95 -1.81 -13.87
N GLN A 133 -4.82 -2.51 -15.00
CA GLN A 133 -5.91 -3.07 -15.77
C GLN A 133 -6.23 -4.49 -15.29
N LYS A 134 -7.47 -4.68 -14.82
CA LYS A 134 -7.99 -5.95 -14.31
C LYS A 134 -8.42 -6.83 -15.48
N THR A 135 -7.93 -8.06 -15.54
CA THR A 135 -8.36 -9.03 -16.57
C THR A 135 -9.72 -9.66 -16.28
N ASN A 136 -10.12 -9.68 -15.01
CA ASN A 136 -11.38 -10.26 -14.53
C ASN A 136 -12.14 -9.29 -13.60
N PRO A 137 -12.49 -8.07 -14.07
CA PRO A 137 -13.18 -7.11 -13.24
C PRO A 137 -14.62 -7.55 -12.93
N PRO A 138 -15.19 -7.20 -11.77
CA PRO A 138 -16.59 -7.48 -11.48
C PRO A 138 -17.49 -6.75 -12.50
N PRO A 139 -18.49 -7.41 -13.09
CA PRO A 139 -19.34 -6.78 -14.09
C PRO A 139 -20.22 -5.69 -13.48
N ASN A 140 -20.46 -4.62 -14.24
CA ASN A 140 -21.37 -3.56 -13.86
C ASN A 140 -22.83 -4.02 -13.99
N LEU A 141 -23.47 -4.35 -12.86
CA LEU A 141 -24.85 -4.84 -12.84
C LEU A 141 -25.91 -3.75 -13.08
N ALA A 142 -25.57 -2.48 -12.88
CA ALA A 142 -26.51 -1.38 -13.07
C ALA A 142 -26.66 -0.99 -14.54
N CYS A 143 -25.70 -1.37 -15.40
CA CYS A 143 -25.66 -1.05 -16.84
C CYS A 143 -25.81 0.45 -17.14
N ARG A 144 -25.45 1.32 -16.19
CA ARG A 144 -25.54 2.79 -16.32
C ARG A 144 -24.20 3.48 -16.54
N THR A 145 -23.11 2.75 -16.32
CA THR A 145 -21.74 3.25 -16.47
C THR A 145 -20.85 2.13 -17.02
N PHE A 146 -19.66 2.49 -17.49
CA PHE A 146 -18.65 1.51 -17.90
C PHE A 146 -18.26 0.60 -16.71
N THR A 147 -17.78 -0.60 -17.01
CA THR A 147 -17.20 -1.50 -16.00
C THR A 147 -15.93 -0.88 -15.42
N HIS A 148 -15.83 -0.83 -14.09
CA HIS A 148 -14.62 -0.38 -13.40
C HIS A 148 -13.51 -1.44 -13.49
N SER A 149 -12.86 -1.49 -14.66
CA SER A 149 -11.81 -2.45 -14.98
C SER A 149 -10.41 -1.97 -14.65
N THR A 150 -10.24 -0.75 -14.13
CA THR A 150 -8.93 -0.20 -13.78
C THR A 150 -8.87 0.34 -12.36
N GLU A 151 -7.66 0.36 -11.80
CA GLU A 151 -7.28 1.13 -10.62
C GLU A 151 -6.04 1.97 -10.95
N THR A 152 -5.85 3.05 -10.20
CA THR A 152 -4.79 4.04 -10.41
C THR A 152 -3.79 3.91 -9.26
N ILE A 153 -2.49 3.89 -9.58
CA ILE A 153 -1.42 3.85 -8.59
C ILE A 153 -0.45 4.97 -8.92
N LEU A 154 -0.37 5.97 -8.03
CA LEU A 154 0.56 7.08 -8.18
C LEU A 154 1.92 6.69 -7.60
N TRP A 155 2.99 6.93 -8.36
CA TRP A 155 4.36 6.81 -7.89
C TRP A 155 4.96 8.20 -7.78
N ALA A 156 5.49 8.55 -6.61
CA ALA A 156 6.05 9.87 -6.35
C ALA A 156 7.32 9.80 -5.51
N LYS A 157 8.12 10.86 -5.58
CA LYS A 157 9.33 11.08 -4.74
C LYS A 157 9.26 12.44 -4.07
N LYS A 158 10.07 12.68 -3.05
CA LYS A 158 10.22 14.04 -2.50
C LYS A 158 10.69 15.00 -3.60
N ASN A 159 10.11 16.20 -3.65
CA ASN A 159 10.50 17.24 -4.59
C ASN A 159 11.69 18.05 -4.02
N LEU A 160 12.81 17.36 -3.83
CA LEU A 160 14.05 17.92 -3.33
C LEU A 160 15.10 17.97 -4.46
N PRO A 161 15.93 19.02 -4.54
CA PRO A 161 17.02 19.08 -5.50
C PRO A 161 18.05 17.98 -5.21
N LYS A 162 18.74 17.51 -6.26
CA LYS A 162 19.86 16.54 -6.17
C LYS A 162 19.54 15.19 -5.51
N THR A 163 18.27 14.80 -5.46
CA THR A 163 17.84 13.46 -5.01
C THR A 163 17.66 12.52 -6.19
N HIS A 164 18.06 11.26 -6.03
CA HIS A 164 18.05 10.23 -7.07
C HIS A 164 17.33 8.99 -6.56
N HIS A 165 16.03 8.91 -6.84
CA HIS A 165 15.27 7.72 -6.51
C HIS A 165 15.82 6.50 -7.24
N TYR A 166 15.84 5.36 -6.57
CA TYR A 166 16.22 4.10 -7.19
C TYR A 166 15.08 3.60 -8.09
N PHE A 167 15.41 3.30 -9.35
CA PHE A 167 14.54 2.60 -10.28
C PHE A 167 15.34 1.48 -10.96
N ASN A 168 14.94 0.24 -10.74
CA ASN A 168 15.58 -0.94 -11.30
C ASN A 168 15.18 -1.14 -12.78
N TYR A 169 15.58 -0.19 -13.62
CA TYR A 169 15.22 -0.15 -15.04
C TYR A 169 15.62 -1.42 -15.79
N LYS A 170 16.79 -1.99 -15.46
CA LYS A 170 17.28 -3.23 -16.06
C LYS A 170 16.32 -4.39 -15.79
N LEU A 171 15.98 -4.65 -14.52
CA LEU A 171 15.04 -5.70 -14.16
C LEU A 171 13.66 -5.46 -14.78
N MET A 172 13.16 -4.22 -14.74
CA MET A 172 11.87 -3.87 -15.33
C MET A 172 11.83 -4.12 -16.84
N LYS A 173 12.95 -3.95 -17.55
CA LYS A 173 13.08 -4.37 -18.96
C LYS A 173 13.07 -5.89 -19.11
N GLU A 174 13.87 -6.59 -18.31
CA GLU A 174 14.01 -8.05 -18.37
C GLU A 174 12.66 -8.75 -18.17
N ILE A 175 11.91 -8.39 -17.13
CA ILE A 175 10.57 -8.97 -16.85
C ILE A 175 9.52 -8.59 -17.90
N ASN A 176 9.80 -7.60 -18.74
CA ASN A 176 8.93 -7.17 -19.84
C ASN A 176 9.53 -7.54 -21.21
N ASN A 177 10.13 -8.73 -21.30
CA ASN A 177 10.67 -9.28 -22.55
C ASN A 177 11.73 -8.37 -23.19
N ASN A 178 12.63 -7.83 -22.37
CA ASN A 178 13.68 -6.88 -22.74
C ASN A 178 13.19 -5.55 -23.36
N ARG A 179 11.90 -5.23 -23.21
CA ARG A 179 11.30 -3.96 -23.62
C ARG A 179 11.06 -3.08 -22.39
N GLN A 180 11.10 -1.76 -22.57
CA GLN A 180 10.80 -0.83 -21.48
C GLN A 180 9.42 -1.13 -20.87
N MET A 181 9.37 -1.28 -19.55
CA MET A 181 8.12 -1.45 -18.81
C MET A 181 7.22 -0.23 -19.04
N LYS A 182 5.95 -0.48 -19.34
CA LYS A 182 4.93 0.55 -19.55
C LYS A 182 4.20 0.88 -18.26
N ASP A 183 3.42 1.94 -18.28
CA ASP A 183 2.59 2.41 -17.18
C ASP A 183 1.19 1.77 -17.11
N VAL A 184 0.82 0.97 -18.12
CA VAL A 184 -0.38 0.13 -18.09
C VAL A 184 0.01 -1.30 -17.73
N TRP A 185 -0.46 -1.76 -16.58
CA TRP A 185 -0.13 -3.07 -16.01
C TRP A 185 -1.37 -3.95 -16.01
N GLU A 186 -1.35 -5.01 -16.81
CA GLU A 186 -2.43 -5.98 -16.86
C GLU A 186 -2.23 -7.08 -15.81
N GLY A 187 -3.31 -7.49 -15.15
CA GLY A 187 -3.33 -8.71 -14.34
C GLY A 187 -4.66 -8.93 -13.60
N SER A 188 -4.82 -10.12 -13.02
CA SER A 188 -6.07 -10.53 -12.38
C SER A 188 -6.26 -9.90 -11.00
N LEU A 189 -7.51 -9.86 -10.53
CA LEU A 189 -7.82 -9.69 -9.11
C LEU A 189 -7.12 -10.75 -8.25
N THR A 190 -7.02 -10.47 -6.95
CA THR A 190 -6.44 -11.37 -5.95
C THR A 190 -7.08 -12.75 -5.99
N LYS A 191 -6.25 -13.77 -6.20
CA LYS A 191 -6.67 -15.16 -6.35
C LYS A 191 -7.18 -15.71 -5.01
N PRO A 192 -8.11 -16.68 -4.99
CA PRO A 192 -8.60 -17.29 -3.75
C PRO A 192 -7.50 -17.83 -2.84
N ARG A 193 -6.43 -18.39 -3.44
CA ARG A 193 -5.27 -18.91 -2.69
C ARG A 193 -4.57 -17.86 -1.83
N GLU A 194 -4.58 -16.59 -2.25
CA GLU A 194 -3.96 -15.48 -1.51
C GLU A 194 -4.83 -15.05 -0.31
N LYS A 195 -6.05 -15.58 -0.19
CA LYS A 195 -7.04 -15.27 0.87
C LYS A 195 -7.25 -16.43 1.84
N SER A 196 -6.29 -17.35 1.93
CA SER A 196 -6.36 -18.58 2.73
C SER A 196 -6.58 -18.33 4.23
N TYR A 197 -6.11 -17.20 4.76
CA TYR A 197 -6.19 -16.87 6.19
C TYR A 197 -7.34 -15.95 6.60
N GLY A 198 -8.19 -15.54 5.64
CA GLY A 198 -9.30 -14.63 5.90
C GLY A 198 -9.59 -13.72 4.70
N LYS A 199 -10.74 -13.06 4.73
CA LYS A 199 -11.16 -12.14 3.66
C LYS A 199 -10.98 -10.70 4.11
N HIS A 200 -10.14 -9.95 3.40
CA HIS A 200 -10.16 -8.49 3.41
C HIS A 200 -10.86 -7.96 2.14
N PRO A 201 -11.77 -6.98 2.24
CA PRO A 201 -12.61 -6.55 1.12
C PRO A 201 -11.81 -5.98 -0.07
N THR A 202 -10.64 -5.38 0.21
CA THR A 202 -9.82 -4.68 -0.78
C THR A 202 -8.38 -5.20 -0.87
N GLN A 203 -8.14 -6.47 -0.49
CA GLN A 203 -6.81 -7.06 -0.62
C GLN A 203 -6.25 -6.89 -2.04
N LYS A 204 -5.03 -6.36 -2.16
CA LYS A 204 -4.29 -6.24 -3.43
C LYS A 204 -3.60 -7.57 -3.77
N PRO A 205 -3.43 -7.89 -5.06
CA PRO A 205 -2.76 -9.12 -5.48
C PRO A 205 -1.24 -9.03 -5.29
N GLU A 206 -0.62 -10.14 -4.89
CA GLU A 206 0.81 -10.20 -4.55
C GLU A 206 1.73 -9.78 -5.71
N TYR A 207 1.43 -10.22 -6.95
CA TYR A 207 2.25 -9.88 -8.13
C TYR A 207 2.36 -8.37 -8.38
N LEU A 208 1.34 -7.60 -7.98
CA LEU A 208 1.32 -6.16 -8.16
C LEU A 208 2.31 -5.50 -7.19
N LEU A 209 2.28 -5.91 -5.92
CA LEU A 209 3.21 -5.44 -4.89
C LEU A 209 4.63 -5.92 -5.19
N GLU A 210 4.80 -7.14 -5.70
CA GLU A 210 6.09 -7.68 -6.10
C GLU A 210 6.74 -6.81 -7.17
N ARG A 211 6.00 -6.46 -8.23
CA ARG A 211 6.49 -5.56 -9.28
C ARG A 211 6.86 -4.19 -8.73
N ILE A 212 6.02 -3.61 -7.87
CA ILE A 212 6.29 -2.31 -7.23
C ILE A 212 7.60 -2.38 -6.43
N ILE A 213 7.72 -3.34 -5.51
CA ILE A 213 8.88 -3.48 -4.62
C ILE A 213 10.15 -3.71 -5.42
N LEU A 214 10.14 -4.63 -6.39
CA LEU A 214 11.30 -4.91 -7.26
C LEU A 214 11.70 -3.71 -8.12
N SER A 215 10.76 -2.83 -8.47
CA SER A 215 11.03 -1.67 -9.31
C SER A 215 11.83 -0.59 -8.60
N CYS A 216 11.66 -0.41 -7.29
CA CYS A 216 12.17 0.77 -6.58
C CYS A 216 12.88 0.48 -5.24
N THR A 217 13.15 -0.78 -4.90
CA THR A 217 13.88 -1.15 -3.67
C THR A 217 14.99 -2.17 -3.94
N ARG A 218 15.94 -2.27 -3.02
CA ARG A 218 16.99 -3.29 -2.94
C ARG A 218 16.75 -4.23 -1.74
N PRO A 219 17.31 -5.46 -1.75
CA PRO A 219 17.31 -6.29 -0.55
C PRO A 219 17.82 -5.52 0.67
N GLY A 220 17.18 -5.69 1.81
CA GLY A 220 17.48 -4.97 3.06
C GLY A 220 16.86 -3.58 3.21
N ASP A 221 16.31 -2.99 2.14
CA ASP A 221 15.59 -1.70 2.23
C ASP A 221 14.36 -1.82 3.15
N LEU A 222 14.04 -0.72 3.84
CA LEU A 222 12.88 -0.64 4.72
C LEU A 222 11.64 -0.14 3.97
N ILE A 223 10.59 -0.95 4.00
CA ILE A 223 9.28 -0.64 3.44
C ILE A 223 8.29 -0.34 4.58
N LEU A 224 7.47 0.70 4.40
CA LEU A 224 6.39 1.06 5.32
C LEU A 224 5.04 0.99 4.61
N ASP A 225 4.04 0.41 5.28
CA ASP A 225 2.64 0.44 4.87
C ASP A 225 1.77 1.01 6.00
N PRO A 226 1.26 2.26 5.89
CA PRO A 226 0.42 2.87 6.91
C PRO A 226 -1.03 2.37 6.90
N TYR A 227 -1.41 1.54 5.92
CA TYR A 227 -2.77 0.99 5.75
C TYR A 227 -2.68 -0.49 5.35
N LEU A 228 -2.04 -1.28 6.22
CA LEU A 228 -1.59 -2.65 5.97
C LEU A 228 -2.70 -3.60 5.47
N GLY A 229 -3.90 -3.48 6.01
CA GLY A 229 -5.01 -4.40 5.79
C GLY A 229 -4.60 -5.85 6.05
N SER A 230 -4.83 -6.71 5.06
CA SER A 230 -4.46 -8.14 5.11
C SER A 230 -2.97 -8.46 5.00
N GLY A 231 -2.07 -7.47 4.97
CA GLY A 231 -0.62 -7.70 5.00
C GLY A 231 0.05 -8.12 3.69
N THR A 232 -0.56 -7.84 2.52
CA THR A 232 0.06 -8.20 1.23
C THR A 232 1.44 -7.56 1.06
N THR A 233 1.60 -6.28 1.40
CA THR A 233 2.89 -5.56 1.29
C THR A 233 3.96 -6.22 2.14
N GLY A 234 3.64 -6.57 3.40
CA GLY A 234 4.58 -7.20 4.32
C GLY A 234 4.97 -8.61 3.92
N LYS A 235 4.02 -9.42 3.42
CA LYS A 235 4.30 -10.78 2.91
C LYS A 235 5.32 -10.72 1.76
N VAL A 236 5.04 -9.89 0.75
CA VAL A 236 5.90 -9.75 -0.42
C VAL A 236 7.24 -9.11 -0.06
N ALA A 237 7.26 -8.13 0.84
CA ALA A 237 8.51 -7.54 1.35
C ALA A 237 9.40 -8.62 1.97
N LYS A 238 8.84 -9.48 2.83
CA LYS A 238 9.56 -10.60 3.47
C LYS A 238 10.07 -11.61 2.44
N GLU A 239 9.23 -12.02 1.49
CA GLU A 239 9.62 -12.95 0.40
C GLU A 239 10.79 -12.41 -0.44
N LEU A 240 10.84 -11.10 -0.65
CA LEU A 240 11.90 -10.42 -1.39
C LEU A 240 13.09 -9.99 -0.52
N GLY A 241 13.13 -10.35 0.77
CA GLY A 241 14.22 -9.98 1.68
C GLY A 241 14.33 -8.47 1.94
N ARG A 242 13.20 -7.77 2.05
CA ARG A 242 13.11 -6.38 2.52
C ARG A 242 12.65 -6.34 3.97
N LYS A 243 13.07 -5.30 4.69
CA LYS A 243 12.56 -4.98 6.02
C LYS A 243 11.17 -4.35 5.89
N PHE A 244 10.31 -4.55 6.89
CA PHE A 244 8.93 -4.07 6.80
C PHE A 244 8.38 -3.54 8.11
N ILE A 245 7.65 -2.42 8.03
CA ILE A 245 6.75 -1.92 9.07
C ILE A 245 5.34 -1.82 8.48
N GLY A 246 4.37 -2.46 9.11
CA GLY A 246 2.95 -2.35 8.76
C GLY A 246 2.14 -1.75 9.90
N ILE A 247 1.26 -0.79 9.61
CA ILE A 247 0.32 -0.22 10.57
C ILE A 247 -1.11 -0.59 10.17
N GLU A 248 -1.88 -1.09 11.13
CA GLU A 248 -3.29 -1.44 10.94
C GLU A 248 -4.11 -1.01 12.15
N LEU A 249 -5.31 -0.48 11.88
CA LEU A 249 -6.25 -0.07 12.92
C LEU A 249 -7.13 -1.23 13.39
N GLU A 250 -7.53 -2.11 12.48
CA GLU A 250 -8.46 -3.20 12.75
C GLU A 250 -7.72 -4.49 13.18
N PRO A 251 -7.87 -4.95 14.44
CA PRO A 251 -7.09 -6.07 14.95
C PRO A 251 -7.37 -7.40 14.20
N GLU A 252 -8.57 -7.55 13.62
CA GLU A 252 -8.92 -8.71 12.81
C GLU A 252 -8.04 -8.82 11.55
N TYR A 253 -7.80 -7.70 10.87
CA TYR A 253 -6.96 -7.65 9.66
C TYR A 253 -5.50 -7.84 10.00
N LEU A 254 -5.07 -7.30 11.14
CA LEU A 254 -3.73 -7.48 11.66
C LEU A 254 -3.42 -8.96 11.98
N CYS A 255 -4.39 -9.70 12.52
CA CYS A 255 -4.27 -11.15 12.72
C CYS A 255 -4.13 -11.93 11.40
N ILE A 256 -4.87 -11.52 10.35
CA ILE A 256 -4.71 -12.10 9.00
C ILE A 256 -3.30 -11.80 8.46
N ALA A 257 -2.84 -10.55 8.58
CA ALA A 257 -1.52 -10.13 8.14
C ALA A 257 -0.40 -10.92 8.83
N GLN A 258 -0.49 -11.07 10.16
CA GLN A 258 0.45 -11.87 10.95
C GLN A 258 0.56 -13.30 10.40
N LYS A 259 -0.57 -14.00 10.22
CA LYS A 259 -0.57 -15.40 9.74
C LYS A 259 0.07 -15.53 8.36
N ARG A 260 -0.24 -14.61 7.45
CA ARG A 260 0.33 -14.59 6.08
C ARG A 260 1.84 -14.34 6.07
N ILE A 261 2.31 -13.44 6.93
CA ILE A 261 3.74 -13.09 7.00
C ILE A 261 4.53 -14.19 7.72
N ALA A 262 3.95 -14.82 8.75
CA ALA A 262 4.57 -15.92 9.48
C ALA A 262 4.73 -17.19 8.61
N GLU A 263 3.86 -17.39 7.60
CA GLU A 263 3.98 -18.52 6.65
C GLU A 263 5.23 -18.42 5.76
N VAL A 264 5.73 -17.22 5.51
CA VAL A 264 6.93 -17.01 4.69
C VAL A 264 8.15 -17.54 5.44
N SER A 265 8.66 -18.69 5.00
CA SER A 265 9.92 -19.24 5.49
C SER A 265 11.06 -18.29 5.08
N GLN A 266 12.00 -18.01 6.00
CA GLN A 266 13.21 -17.25 5.65
C GLN A 266 14.00 -18.06 4.62
N THR A 267 13.91 -17.68 3.35
CA THR A 267 14.85 -18.16 2.35
C THR A 267 16.18 -17.49 2.66
N LEU A 268 17.15 -18.28 3.17
CA LEU A 268 18.55 -17.85 3.27
C LEU A 268 19.01 -17.55 1.84
N PHE A 269 19.06 -16.27 1.47
CA PHE A 269 19.76 -15.81 0.27
C PHE A 269 21.26 -15.69 0.58
#